data_AF-A0A1Z5L0F1-F1
#
_entry.id   AF-A0A1Z5L0F1-F1
#
_cell.length_a   1.000
_cell.length_b   1.000
_cell.length_c   1.000
_cell.angle_alpha   90.00
_cell.angle_beta   90.00
_cell.angle_gamma   90.00
#
_symmetry.space_group_name_H-M   'P 1'
#
loop_
_entity.id
_entity.type
_entity.pdbx_description
1 polymer ?
#
loop_
_entity_poly.entity_id
_entity_poly.type
_entity_poly.pdbx_seq_one_letter_code
_entity_poly.pdbx_strand_id
1 'polypeptide(L)'
;MFMKGEVDFGDYFDHLLSWYPHRNDPNVLFLTYEDLKKDIRSWIQRIADFLEKSYGDKLRREPQILESVLKHSSLNSMKKAANVGGVHIYSLPVEQLPPSLAAAVKGINDDLRKPMTGDFL
;
A
#
# COMPACT_ATOMS: atom_id res chain seq x y z
N MET A 1 1.19 -4.92 20.79
CA MET A 1 1.29 -3.73 19.95
C MET A 1 0.28 -3.78 18.79
N PHE A 2 0.55 -4.45 17.66
CA PHE A 2 -0.40 -4.47 16.52
C PHE A 2 -1.81 -5.00 16.85
N MET A 3 -1.93 -6.22 17.37
CA MET A 3 -3.22 -6.83 17.75
C MET A 3 -3.97 -6.11 18.89
N LYS A 4 -3.32 -5.14 19.55
CA LYS A 4 -3.92 -4.31 20.60
C LYS A 4 -4.28 -2.91 20.09
N GLY A 5 -4.08 -2.64 18.80
CA GLY A 5 -4.28 -1.32 18.20
C GLY A 5 -3.28 -0.25 18.67
N GLU A 6 -2.17 -0.62 19.29
CA GLU A 6 -1.18 0.31 19.83
C GLU A 6 -0.18 0.75 18.72
N VAL A 7 -0.69 1.27 17.61
CA VAL A 7 0.10 1.77 16.46
C VAL A 7 -0.42 3.14 16.00
N ASP A 8 0.33 3.85 15.16
CA ASP A 8 0.04 5.24 14.75
C ASP A 8 -1.36 5.46 14.15
N PHE A 9 -1.98 4.39 13.67
CA PHE A 9 -3.34 4.39 13.13
C PHE A 9 -4.26 3.44 13.88
N GLY A 10 -4.05 3.10 15.15
CA GLY A 10 -5.03 2.32 15.92
C GLY A 10 -5.20 0.86 15.46
N ASP A 11 -6.36 0.27 15.78
CA ASP A 11 -6.67 -1.12 15.45
C ASP A 11 -7.08 -1.30 13.98
N TYR A 12 -6.48 -2.29 13.31
CA TYR A 12 -6.74 -2.59 11.90
C TYR A 12 -8.20 -2.97 11.61
N PHE A 13 -8.82 -3.78 12.48
CA PHE A 13 -10.18 -4.25 12.26
C PHE A 13 -11.17 -3.12 12.48
N ASP A 14 -10.95 -2.25 13.46
CA ASP A 14 -11.77 -1.05 13.64
C ASP A 14 -11.79 -0.19 12.36
N HIS A 15 -10.62 0.03 11.73
CA HIS A 15 -10.54 0.75 10.45
C HIS A 15 -11.28 0.03 9.32
N LEU A 16 -11.00 -1.26 9.12
CA LEU A 16 -11.62 -2.03 8.05
C LEU A 16 -13.14 -2.10 8.21
N LEU A 17 -13.62 -2.41 9.42
CA LEU A 17 -15.04 -2.58 9.72
C LEU A 17 -15.80 -1.26 9.65
N SER A 18 -15.17 -0.12 9.94
CA SER A 18 -15.82 1.19 9.78
C SER A 18 -16.18 1.49 8.32
N TRP A 19 -15.36 1.06 7.36
CA TRP A 19 -15.58 1.28 5.93
C TRP A 19 -16.29 0.12 5.21
N TYR A 20 -16.30 -1.09 5.78
CA TYR A 20 -16.86 -2.27 5.15
C TYR A 20 -18.35 -2.15 4.73
N PRO A 21 -19.24 -1.45 5.47
CA PRO A 21 -20.60 -1.18 5.02
C PRO A 21 -20.69 -0.42 3.69
N HIS A 22 -19.71 0.47 3.42
CA HIS A 22 -19.65 1.33 2.23
C HIS A 22 -19.09 0.64 0.98
N ARG A 23 -18.70 -0.65 1.06
CA ARG A 23 -18.04 -1.37 -0.04
C ARG A 23 -18.85 -1.44 -1.34
N ASN A 24 -20.16 -1.18 -1.28
CA ASN A 24 -21.07 -1.18 -2.42
C ASN A 24 -21.50 0.23 -2.85
N ASP A 25 -20.99 1.28 -2.20
CA ASP A 25 -21.29 2.65 -2.56
C ASP A 25 -20.72 2.95 -3.97
N PRO A 26 -21.43 3.72 -4.80
CA PRO A 26 -21.07 3.91 -6.21
C PRO A 26 -19.70 4.58 -6.41
N ASN A 27 -19.22 5.31 -5.42
CA ASN A 27 -17.95 6.02 -5.39
C ASN A 27 -16.89 5.33 -4.50
N VAL A 28 -17.08 4.05 -4.17
CA VAL A 28 -16.12 3.25 -3.40
C VAL A 28 -15.75 2.00 -4.19
N LEU A 29 -14.44 1.81 -4.43
CA LEU A 29 -13.91 0.58 -5.01
C LEU A 29 -13.26 -0.27 -3.92
N PHE A 30 -13.98 -1.30 -3.48
CA PHE A 30 -13.43 -2.29 -2.55
C PHE A 30 -12.62 -3.35 -3.31
N LEU A 31 -11.38 -3.59 -2.86
CA LEU A 31 -10.49 -4.62 -3.41
C LEU A 31 -9.60 -5.22 -2.33
N THR A 32 -9.15 -6.45 -2.55
CA THR A 32 -8.20 -7.14 -1.67
C THR A 32 -6.84 -7.25 -2.36
N TYR A 33 -5.78 -7.34 -1.57
CA TYR A 33 -4.43 -7.51 -2.11
C TYR A 33 -4.27 -8.87 -2.80
N GLU A 34 -4.90 -9.91 -2.25
CA GLU A 34 -4.88 -11.27 -2.75
C GLU A 34 -5.51 -11.35 -4.15
N ASP A 35 -6.68 -10.73 -4.35
CA ASP A 35 -7.32 -10.69 -5.65
C ASP A 35 -6.50 -9.87 -6.64
N LEU A 36 -5.93 -8.74 -6.21
CA LEU A 36 -5.03 -7.91 -7.03
C LEU A 36 -3.82 -8.70 -7.49
N LYS A 37 -3.21 -9.48 -6.60
CA LYS A 37 -2.03 -10.31 -6.89
C LYS A 37 -2.38 -11.48 -7.80
N LYS A 38 -3.58 -12.04 -7.67
CA LYS A 38 -4.07 -13.16 -8.49
C LYS A 38 -4.27 -12.76 -9.94
N ASP A 39 -4.85 -11.59 -10.21
CA ASP A 39 -5.07 -11.09 -11.57
C ASP A 39 -4.97 -9.56 -11.65
N ILE A 40 -3.74 -9.07 -11.68
CA ILE A 40 -3.46 -7.63 -11.73
C ILE A 40 -3.99 -6.95 -13.00
N ARG A 41 -4.10 -7.68 -14.12
CA ARG A 41 -4.58 -7.12 -15.40
C ARG A 41 -6.05 -6.77 -15.33
N SER A 42 -6.86 -7.70 -14.85
CA SER A 42 -8.29 -7.48 -14.64
C SER A 42 -8.54 -6.38 -13.61
N TRP A 43 -7.73 -6.30 -12.56
CA TRP A 43 -7.88 -5.24 -11.55
C TRP A 43 -7.47 -3.85 -12.04
N ILE A 44 -6.40 -3.72 -12.83
CA ILE A 44 -6.06 -2.45 -13.47
C ILE A 44 -7.20 -1.98 -14.37
N GLN A 45 -7.81 -2.89 -15.12
CA GLN A 45 -8.97 -2.59 -15.95
C GLN A 45 -10.16 -2.10 -15.11
N ARG A 46 -10.48 -2.79 -14.01
CA ARG A 46 -11.56 -2.40 -13.09
C ARG A 46 -11.32 -1.05 -12.41
N ILE A 47 -10.09 -0.78 -11.99
CA ILE A 47 -9.70 0.53 -11.41
C ILE A 47 -9.88 1.63 -12.47
N ALA A 48 -9.45 1.39 -13.70
CA ALA A 48 -9.62 2.35 -14.78
C ALA A 48 -11.11 2.63 -15.07
N ASP A 49 -11.94 1.59 -15.20
CA ASP A 49 -13.39 1.75 -15.40
C ASP A 49 -14.07 2.49 -14.23
N PHE A 50 -13.62 2.25 -13.00
CA PHE A 50 -14.13 2.92 -11.79
C PHE A 50 -13.79 4.42 -11.76
N LEU A 51 -12.58 4.79 -12.18
CA LEU A 51 -12.18 6.20 -12.28
C LEU A 51 -12.93 6.90 -13.40
N GLU A 52 -12.91 6.32 -14.61
CA GLU A 52 -13.68 6.79 -15.75
C GLU A 52 -13.74 5.71 -16.84
N LYS A 53 -14.93 5.49 -17.42
CA LYS A 53 -15.12 4.50 -18.49
C LYS A 53 -14.17 4.72 -19.68
N SER A 54 -13.82 5.97 -19.98
CA SER A 54 -12.91 6.32 -21.07
C SER A 54 -11.49 5.76 -20.87
N TYR A 55 -10.98 5.72 -19.62
CA TYR A 55 -9.70 5.10 -19.30
C TYR A 55 -9.74 3.60 -19.48
N GLY A 56 -10.83 2.97 -19.04
CA GLY A 56 -11.04 1.55 -19.24
C GLY A 56 -11.08 1.18 -20.72
N ASP A 57 -11.81 1.94 -21.54
CA ASP A 57 -11.87 1.72 -22.99
C ASP A 57 -10.51 1.93 -23.66
N LYS A 58 -9.73 2.91 -23.19
CA LYS A 58 -8.37 3.15 -23.69
C LYS A 58 -7.47 1.94 -23.42
N LEU A 59 -7.48 1.37 -22.21
CA LEU A 59 -6.69 0.19 -21.88
C LEU A 59 -7.06 -1.04 -22.72
N ARG A 60 -8.35 -1.24 -23.03
CA ARG A 60 -8.81 -2.34 -23.90
C ARG A 60 -8.36 -2.17 -25.35
N ARG A 61 -8.37 -0.94 -25.87
CA ARG A 61 -8.00 -0.63 -27.26
C ARG A 61 -6.49 -0.63 -27.47
N GLU A 62 -5.73 -0.27 -26.44
CA GLU A 62 -4.30 -0.02 -26.50
C GLU A 62 -3.52 -0.89 -25.50
N PRO A 63 -3.24 -2.16 -25.83
CA PRO A 63 -2.53 -3.08 -24.95
C PRO A 63 -1.17 -2.55 -24.46
N GLN A 64 -0.48 -1.75 -25.29
CA GLN A 64 0.79 -1.12 -24.92
C GLN A 64 0.69 -0.22 -23.68
N ILE A 65 -0.46 0.42 -23.45
CA ILE A 65 -0.68 1.27 -22.28
C ILE A 65 -0.85 0.39 -21.05
N LEU A 66 -1.61 -0.69 -21.15
CA LEU A 66 -1.74 -1.67 -20.06
C LEU A 66 -0.38 -2.25 -19.66
N GLU A 67 0.46 -2.64 -20.63
CA GLU A 67 1.82 -3.11 -20.36
C GLU A 67 2.68 -2.05 -19.67
N SER A 68 2.53 -0.78 -20.07
CA SER A 68 3.24 0.32 -19.43
C SER A 68 2.82 0.48 -17.98
N VAL A 69 1.52 0.48 -17.69
CA VAL A 69 1.00 0.55 -16.31
C VAL A 69 1.55 -0.61 -15.48
N LEU A 70 1.46 -1.85 -15.97
CA LEU A 70 2.00 -3.03 -15.30
C LEU A 70 3.49 -2.93 -14.99
N LYS A 71 4.28 -2.46 -15.96
CA LYS A 71 5.72 -2.27 -15.79
C LYS A 71 6.01 -1.25 -14.70
N HIS A 72 5.34 -0.11 -14.72
CA HIS A 72 5.58 0.99 -13.78
C HIS A 72 5.02 0.70 -12.39
N SER A 73 3.91 -0.04 -12.27
CA SER A 73 3.31 -0.45 -11.00
C SER A 73 3.91 -1.74 -10.44
N SER A 74 4.89 -2.35 -11.10
CA SER A 74 5.55 -3.57 -10.61
C SER A 74 6.32 -3.30 -9.32
N LEU A 75 6.44 -4.32 -8.46
CA LEU A 75 7.20 -4.23 -7.21
C LEU A 75 8.65 -3.77 -7.44
N ASN A 76 9.28 -4.23 -8.52
CA ASN A 76 10.64 -3.81 -8.87
C ASN A 76 10.75 -2.32 -9.20
N SER A 77 9.77 -1.79 -9.96
CA SER A 77 9.70 -0.37 -10.29
C SER A 77 9.40 0.47 -9.05
N MET A 78 8.43 0.05 -8.23
CA MET A 78 8.09 0.71 -6.96
C MET A 78 9.27 0.73 -5.98
N LYS A 79 9.98 -0.39 -5.82
CA LYS A 79 11.18 -0.47 -4.97
C LYS A 79 12.25 0.53 -5.41
N LYS A 80 12.50 0.62 -6.71
CA LYS A 80 13.45 1.61 -7.26
C LYS A 80 12.97 3.04 -7.00
N ALA A 81 11.69 3.34 -7.20
CA ALA A 81 11.13 4.66 -6.96
C ALA A 81 11.16 5.07 -5.48
N ALA A 82 10.79 4.16 -4.57
CA ALA A 82 10.82 4.39 -3.12
C ALA A 82 12.25 4.65 -2.59
N ASN A 83 13.24 4.00 -3.18
CA ASN A 83 14.65 4.25 -2.87
C ASN A 83 15.16 5.61 -3.38
N VAL A 84 14.45 6.24 -4.33
CA VAL A 84 14.83 7.51 -4.96
C VAL A 84 14.06 8.71 -4.39
N GLY A 85 12.80 8.51 -3.94
CA GLY A 85 11.92 9.59 -3.49
C GLY A 85 11.43 9.40 -2.05
N GLY A 86 11.90 10.25 -1.13
CA GLY A 86 11.15 10.71 0.05
C GLY A 86 10.87 9.72 1.20
N VAL A 87 10.88 8.40 0.98
CA VAL A 87 10.82 7.41 2.07
C VAL A 87 12.12 7.38 2.89
N HIS A 88 13.07 8.24 2.52
CA HIS A 88 14.36 8.39 3.19
C HIS A 88 14.23 8.57 4.70
N ILE A 89 13.23 9.30 5.19
CA ILE A 89 13.05 9.51 6.64
C ILE A 89 12.85 8.21 7.44
N TYR A 90 12.30 7.14 6.84
CA TYR A 90 12.16 5.82 7.46
C TYR A 90 13.35 4.89 7.18
N SER A 91 14.25 5.26 6.26
CA SER A 91 15.45 4.48 5.90
C SER A 91 16.78 5.16 6.26
N LEU A 92 16.75 6.40 6.75
CA LEU A 92 17.91 7.14 7.25
C LEU A 92 18.41 6.50 8.55
N PRO A 93 19.74 6.39 8.75
CA PRO A 93 20.31 6.10 10.06
C PRO A 93 19.77 7.10 11.08
N VAL A 94 19.43 6.63 12.29
CA VAL A 94 18.82 7.46 13.36
C VAL A 94 19.67 8.71 13.64
N GLU A 95 20.99 8.59 13.43
CA GLU A 95 22.01 9.62 13.60
C GLU A 95 21.83 10.83 12.66
N GLN A 96 21.12 10.68 11.54
CA GLN A 96 20.91 11.74 10.54
C GLN A 96 19.55 12.42 10.63
N LEU A 97 18.71 12.05 11.61
CA LEU A 97 17.38 12.64 11.79
C LEU A 97 17.42 13.90 12.66
N PRO A 98 16.50 14.86 12.45
CA PRO A 98 16.31 15.96 13.40
C PRO A 98 16.03 15.40 14.80
N PRO A 99 16.52 16.03 15.89
CA PRO A 99 16.35 15.51 17.25
C PRO A 99 14.90 15.22 17.66
N SER A 100 13.94 15.95 17.09
CA SER A 100 12.50 15.77 17.31
C SER A 100 11.94 14.47 16.73
N LEU A 101 12.60 13.86 15.74
CA LEU A 101 12.15 12.65 15.04
C LEU A 101 13.02 11.42 15.36
N ALA A 102 14.25 11.63 15.83
CA ALA A 102 15.20 10.55 16.11
C ALA A 102 14.67 9.52 17.14
N ALA A 103 13.98 9.98 18.19
CA ALA A 103 13.42 9.10 19.22
C ALA A 103 12.30 8.19 18.69
N ALA A 104 11.41 8.73 17.85
CA ALA A 104 10.30 7.98 17.25
C ALA A 104 10.80 6.92 16.24
N VAL A 105 11.76 7.30 15.38
CA VAL A 105 12.30 6.39 14.37
C VAL A 105 13.18 5.30 14.99
N LYS A 106 13.89 5.58 16.09
CA LYS A 106 14.64 4.56 16.83
C LYS A 106 13.71 3.46 17.37
N GLY A 107 12.58 3.85 17.97
CA GLY A 107 11.58 2.89 18.47
C GLY A 107 11.04 1.98 17.36
N ILE A 108 10.67 2.56 16.21
CA ILE A 108 10.17 1.82 15.05
C ILE A 108 11.24 0.86 14.48
N ASN A 109 12.50 1.31 14.34
CA ASN A 109 13.57 0.49 13.78
C ASN A 109 13.97 -0.66 14.73
N ASP A 110 13.96 -0.43 16.04
CA ASP A 110 14.22 -1.45 17.05
C ASP A 110 13.08 -2.50 17.07
N ASP A 111 11.83 -2.09 16.84
CA ASP A 111 10.69 -3.02 16.73
C ASP A 111 10.70 -3.83 15.44
N LEU A 112 11.12 -3.25 14.31
CA LEU A 112 11.24 -3.96 13.03
C LEU A 112 12.35 -5.02 13.01
N ARG A 113 13.38 -4.87 13.86
CA ARG A 113 14.50 -5.82 13.98
C ARG A 113 14.22 -6.97 14.93
N LYS A 114 13.19 -6.87 15.79
CA LYS A 114 12.80 -7.99 16.65
C LYS A 114 12.27 -9.11 15.76
N PRO A 115 12.71 -10.36 15.94
CA PRO A 115 12.12 -11.48 15.22
C PRO A 115 10.62 -11.50 15.53
N MET A 116 9.77 -11.75 14.52
CA MET A 116 8.34 -11.98 14.72
C MET A 116 8.14 -13.34 15.38
N THR A 117 8.48 -13.42 16.66
CA THR A 117 8.22 -14.54 17.55
C THR A 117 6.89 -14.28 18.24
N GLY A 118 5.82 -14.74 17.60
CA GLY A 118 4.49 -14.90 18.19
C GLY A 118 3.77 -15.97 17.38
N ASP A 119 3.17 -16.94 18.07
CA ASP A 119 2.25 -17.88 17.42
C ASP A 119 1.09 -17.05 16.85
N PHE A 120 0.96 -17.04 15.53
CA PHE A 120 -0.20 -16.48 14.86
C PHE A 120 -1.37 -17.42 15.14
N LEU A 121 -2.14 -17.12 16.20
CA LEU A 121 -3.45 -17.72 16.44
C LEU A 121 -4.50 -17.07 15.54
#